data_AF-A0A8T1II24-F1
#
_entry.id   AF-A0A8T1II24-F1
#
_cell.length_a   1.000
_cell.length_b   1.000
_cell.length_c   1.000
_cell.angle_alpha   90.00
_cell.angle_beta   90.00
_cell.angle_gamma   90.00
#
_symmetry.space_group_name_H-M   'P 1'
#
loop_
_entity.id
_entity.type
_entity.pdbx_description
1 polymer ?
#
loop_
_entity_poly.entity_id
_entity_poly.type
_entity_poly.pdbx_seq_one_letter_code
_entity_poly.pdbx_strand_id
1 'polypeptide(L)'
;MTAYELAVSTDIFKVIEYQLYAHLASGQRLGANLSGSAFLSLICMGDEAAATQRREIADVKAVLSSITMDTDTMVITVTFKGKRTATRWVNWRLPLARQMLKLHDYKQQREAVKLSLEFAR
;
A
#
# COMPACT_ATOMS: atom_id res chain seq x y z
N MET A 1 20.57 6.28 20.18
CA MET A 1 19.85 6.88 19.05
C MET A 1 19.20 8.17 19.54
N THR A 2 19.61 9.30 18.99
CA THR A 2 19.11 10.64 19.39
C THR A 2 17.85 11.01 18.60
N ALA A 3 17.08 12.01 19.06
CA ALA A 3 15.90 12.49 18.36
C ALA A 3 16.21 13.00 16.93
N TYR A 4 17.39 13.60 16.74
CA TYR A 4 17.89 14.03 15.44
C TYR A 4 18.15 12.86 14.50
N GLU A 5 18.84 11.81 14.97
CA GLU A 5 19.10 10.60 14.18
C GLU A 5 17.80 9.90 13.76
N LEU A 6 16.79 9.88 14.64
CA LEU A 6 15.44 9.39 14.34
C LEU A 6 14.75 10.22 13.27
N ALA A 7 14.81 11.55 13.36
CA ALA A 7 14.20 12.45 12.40
C ALA A 7 14.84 12.33 11.01
N VAL A 8 16.18 12.34 10.95
CA VAL A 8 16.95 12.18 9.71
C VAL A 8 16.70 10.81 9.08
N SER A 9 16.73 9.75 9.87
CA SER A 9 16.41 8.40 9.41
C SER A 9 14.99 8.36 8.81
N THR A 10 14.00 8.88 9.53
CA THR A 10 12.61 8.94 9.05
C THR A 10 12.48 9.74 7.76
N ASP A 11 13.18 10.86 7.64
CA ASP A 11 13.15 11.70 6.44
C ASP A 11 13.77 11.00 5.23
N ILE A 12 14.94 10.38 5.40
CA ILE A 12 15.60 9.58 4.35
C ILE A 12 14.70 8.42 3.93
N PHE A 13 14.10 7.70 4.88
CA PHE A 13 13.19 6.59 4.58
C PHE A 13 11.95 7.07 3.81
N LYS A 14 11.37 8.21 4.17
CA LYS A 14 10.24 8.81 3.42
C LYS A 14 10.60 9.17 1.98
N VAL A 15 11.83 9.60 1.71
CA VAL A 15 12.29 9.92 0.35
C VAL A 15 12.39 8.68 -0.53
N ILE A 16 12.78 7.54 0.03
CA ILE A 16 12.94 6.28 -0.72
C ILE A 16 11.65 5.46 -0.77
N GLU A 17 10.66 5.78 0.05
CA GLU A 17 9.39 5.06 0.08
C GLU A 17 8.52 5.35 -1.13
N TYR A 18 7.71 4.36 -1.53
CA TYR A 18 6.75 4.49 -2.61
C TYR A 18 5.42 3.91 -2.19
N GLN A 19 4.35 4.68 -2.42
CA GLN A 19 3.02 4.37 -1.92
C GLN A 19 2.09 3.93 -3.06
N LEU A 20 1.36 2.84 -2.82
CA LEU A 20 0.20 2.44 -3.60
C LEU A 20 -1.05 2.55 -2.73
N TYR A 21 -2.20 2.72 -3.38
CA TYR A 21 -3.46 3.04 -2.71
C TYR A 21 -4.53 1.99 -3.03
N ALA A 22 -5.27 1.56 -2.02
CA ALA A 22 -6.47 0.73 -2.16
C ALA A 22 -7.68 1.45 -1.56
N HIS A 23 -8.86 1.18 -2.09
CA HIS A 23 -10.11 1.79 -1.64
C HIS A 23 -11.00 0.75 -1.02
N LEU A 24 -11.51 1.04 0.18
CA LEU A 24 -12.58 0.25 0.77
C LEU A 24 -13.93 0.69 0.22
N ALA A 25 -14.89 -0.23 0.15
CA ALA A 25 -16.26 0.13 -0.20
C ALA A 25 -16.91 0.96 0.92
N SER A 26 -17.76 1.93 0.58
CA SER A 26 -18.49 2.74 1.56
C SER A 26 -19.29 1.86 2.52
N GLY A 27 -18.97 1.92 3.81
CA GLY A 27 -19.60 1.10 4.86
C GLY A 27 -18.75 -0.07 5.37
N GLN A 28 -17.64 -0.40 4.71
CA GLN A 28 -16.65 -1.32 5.27
C GLN A 28 -15.83 -0.61 6.34
N ARG A 29 -16.03 -1.01 7.59
CA ARG A 29 -15.25 -0.52 8.72
C ARG A 29 -14.23 -1.57 9.11
N LEU A 30 -12.97 -1.34 8.76
CA LEU A 30 -11.88 -1.92 9.52
C LEU A 30 -11.79 -1.20 10.87
N GLY A 31 -11.30 -1.87 11.90
CA GLY A 31 -11.13 -1.24 13.21
C GLY A 31 -10.37 0.08 13.09
N ALA A 32 -10.83 1.12 13.79
CA ALA A 32 -10.07 2.37 13.85
C ALA A 32 -8.72 2.09 14.52
N ASN A 33 -7.66 2.74 14.03
CA ASN A 33 -6.32 2.69 14.63
C ASN A 33 -5.68 1.28 14.69
N LEU A 34 -5.94 0.43 13.69
CA LEU A 34 -5.20 -0.83 13.56
C LEU A 34 -3.69 -0.55 13.47
N SER A 35 -2.92 -1.25 14.30
CA SER A 35 -1.46 -1.25 14.17
C SER A 35 -1.05 -1.84 12.81
N GLY A 36 0.14 -1.50 12.32
CA GLY A 36 0.67 -2.09 11.09
C GLY A 36 0.71 -3.63 11.13
N SER A 37 1.02 -4.22 12.29
CA SER A 37 0.98 -5.69 12.47
C SER A 37 -0.44 -6.26 12.40
N ALA A 38 -1.45 -5.54 12.90
CA ALA A 38 -2.85 -5.94 12.77
C ALA A 38 -3.34 -5.83 11.32
N PHE A 39 -2.88 -4.83 10.56
CA PHE A 39 -3.14 -4.81 9.12
C PHE A 39 -2.50 -5.99 8.40
N LEU A 40 -1.25 -6.33 8.70
CA LEU A 40 -0.56 -7.47 8.08
C LEU A 40 -1.26 -8.80 8.39
N SER A 41 -1.88 -8.97 9.56
CA SER A 41 -2.65 -10.18 9.85
C SER A 41 -3.96 -10.25 9.07
N LEU A 42 -4.57 -9.10 8.73
CA LEU A 42 -5.73 -8.99 7.86
C LEU A 42 -5.41 -9.24 6.39
N ILE A 43 -4.15 -9.12 5.98
CA ILE A 43 -3.67 -9.55 4.66
C ILE A 43 -3.56 -11.07 4.66
N CYS A 44 -4.69 -11.73 4.49
CA CYS A 44 -4.76 -13.18 4.48
C CYS A 44 -5.80 -13.63 3.44
N MET A 45 -5.66 -14.88 3.03
CA MET A 45 -6.72 -15.60 2.34
C MET A 45 -7.21 -16.71 3.27
N GLY A 46 -8.41 -17.21 3.02
CA GLY A 46 -8.87 -18.45 3.67
C GLY A 46 -7.97 -19.64 3.36
N ASP A 47 -8.09 -20.70 4.15
CA ASP A 47 -7.24 -21.91 4.05
C ASP A 47 -7.29 -22.59 2.67
N GLU A 48 -8.35 -22.31 1.90
CA GLU A 48 -8.60 -22.83 0.55
C GLU A 48 -7.81 -22.11 -0.57
N ALA A 49 -7.00 -21.09 -0.24
CA ALA A 49 -6.27 -20.33 -1.24
C ALA A 49 -5.25 -21.18 -2.01
N ALA A 50 -5.17 -20.94 -3.32
CA ALA A 50 -4.20 -21.60 -4.18
C ALA A 50 -2.76 -21.35 -3.70
N ALA A 51 -1.86 -22.32 -3.89
CA ALA A 51 -0.46 -22.21 -3.47
C ALA A 51 0.24 -20.94 -4.00
N THR A 52 -0.06 -20.56 -5.25
CA THR A 52 0.46 -19.34 -5.88
C THR A 52 0.02 -18.08 -5.13
N GLN A 53 -1.25 -17.99 -4.74
CA GLN A 53 -1.77 -16.83 -4.00
C GLN A 53 -1.15 -16.73 -2.60
N ARG A 54 -0.97 -17.86 -1.92
CA ARG A 54 -0.28 -17.90 -0.62
C ARG A 54 1.16 -17.40 -0.73
N ARG A 55 1.86 -17.77 -1.81
CA ARG A 55 3.22 -17.27 -2.09
C ARG A 55 3.23 -15.78 -2.38
N GLU A 56 2.31 -15.26 -3.18
CA GLU A 56 2.20 -13.81 -3.44
C GLU A 56 1.95 -13.01 -2.16
N ILE A 57 1.16 -13.53 -1.23
CA ILE A 57 0.93 -12.90 0.07
C ILE A 57 2.19 -12.89 0.92
N ALA A 58 2.94 -13.98 0.95
CA ALA A 58 4.23 -14.02 1.64
C ALA A 58 5.22 -13.02 1.02
N ASP A 59 5.31 -12.99 -0.32
CA ASP A 59 6.14 -12.08 -1.08
C ASP A 59 5.80 -10.61 -0.78
N VAL A 60 4.52 -10.23 -0.78
CA VAL A 60 4.13 -8.84 -0.51
C VAL A 60 4.45 -8.46 0.93
N LYS A 61 4.13 -9.31 1.91
CA LYS A 61 4.41 -9.04 3.33
C LYS A 61 5.90 -8.85 3.60
N ALA A 62 6.77 -9.56 2.88
CA ALA A 62 8.21 -9.44 3.04
C ALA A 62 8.78 -8.10 2.53
N VAL A 63 8.09 -7.44 1.59
CA VAL A 63 8.59 -6.20 0.95
C VAL A 63 7.86 -4.93 1.40
N LEU A 64 6.79 -5.05 2.18
CA LEU A 64 6.06 -3.92 2.74
C LEU A 64 6.91 -3.21 3.81
N SER A 65 6.92 -1.87 3.74
CA SER A 65 7.49 -1.02 4.78
C SER A 65 6.43 -0.72 5.85
N SER A 66 5.25 -0.29 5.41
CA SER A 66 4.12 0.04 6.29
C SER A 66 2.80 -0.06 5.54
N ILE A 67 1.71 -0.18 6.30
CA ILE A 67 0.35 -0.14 5.78
C ILE A 67 -0.51 0.63 6.79
N THR A 68 -1.26 1.60 6.28
CA THR A 68 -2.12 2.47 7.08
C THR A 68 -3.46 2.66 6.40
N MET A 69 -4.47 3.12 7.15
CA MET A 69 -5.79 3.45 6.62
C MET A 69 -6.22 4.81 7.12
N ASP A 70 -6.71 5.62 6.21
CA ASP A 70 -7.48 6.82 6.48
C ASP A 70 -8.96 6.43 6.55
N THR A 71 -9.58 6.61 7.71
CA THR A 71 -10.98 6.28 7.97
C THR A 71 -11.97 7.28 7.38
N ASP A 72 -11.53 8.50 7.12
CA ASP A 72 -12.39 9.57 6.59
C ASP A 72 -12.50 9.43 5.08
N THR A 73 -11.39 9.08 4.41
CA THR A 73 -11.36 8.87 2.96
C THR A 73 -11.52 7.41 2.55
N MET A 74 -11.52 6.47 3.51
CA MET A 74 -11.58 5.02 3.26
C MET A 74 -10.45 4.51 2.37
N VAL A 75 -9.29 5.17 2.43
CA VAL A 75 -8.10 4.85 1.64
C VAL A 75 -7.10 4.09 2.48
N ILE A 76 -6.66 2.94 1.98
CA ILE A 76 -5.53 2.19 2.50
C ILE A 76 -4.29 2.63 1.74
N THR A 77 -3.27 3.06 2.48
CA THR A 77 -1.95 3.39 1.95
C THR A 77 -1.00 2.25 2.23
N VAL A 78 -0.44 1.70 1.16
CA VAL A 78 0.49 0.58 1.18
C VAL A 78 1.86 1.09 0.76
N THR A 79 2.81 1.08 1.69
CA THR A 79 4.13 1.70 1.51
C THR A 79 5.19 0.64 1.29
N PHE A 80 6.00 0.82 0.24
CA PHE A 80 7.12 -0.05 -0.14
C PHE A 80 8.44 0.70 -0.04
N LYS A 81 9.54 -0.04 0.14
CA LYS A 81 10.92 0.50 0.13
C LYS A 81 11.42 0.82 -1.29
N GLY A 82 10.64 1.60 -2.05
CA GLY A 82 11.03 2.09 -3.38
C GLY A 82 10.07 1.74 -4.51
N LYS A 83 10.12 2.58 -5.55
CA LYS A 83 9.27 2.47 -6.74
C LYS A 83 9.41 1.12 -7.43
N ARG A 84 10.64 0.64 -7.64
CA ARG A 84 10.92 -0.64 -8.32
C ARG A 84 10.20 -1.82 -7.67
N THR A 85 10.19 -1.84 -6.33
CA THR A 85 9.49 -2.86 -5.55
C THR A 85 7.98 -2.68 -5.65
N ALA A 86 7.47 -1.45 -5.52
CA ALA A 86 6.04 -1.15 -5.64
C ALA A 86 5.46 -1.48 -7.01
N THR A 87 6.19 -1.23 -8.11
CA THR A 87 5.69 -1.42 -9.48
C THR A 87 5.22 -2.84 -9.77
N ARG A 88 5.82 -3.86 -9.14
CA ARG A 88 5.37 -5.27 -9.26
C ARG A 88 3.94 -5.48 -8.74
N TRP A 89 3.47 -4.63 -7.85
CA TRP A 89 2.19 -4.74 -7.15
C TRP A 89 1.12 -3.79 -7.69
N VAL A 90 1.44 -2.95 -8.68
CA VAL A 90 0.45 -2.08 -9.33
C VAL A 90 -0.61 -2.95 -10.01
N ASN A 91 -1.88 -2.60 -9.83
CA ASN A 91 -3.05 -3.38 -10.25
C ASN A 91 -3.22 -4.76 -9.58
N TRP A 92 -2.29 -5.19 -8.73
CA TRP A 92 -2.47 -6.41 -7.95
C TRP A 92 -3.64 -6.24 -6.98
N ARG A 93 -4.35 -7.33 -6.70
CA ARG A 93 -5.51 -7.35 -5.82
C ARG A 93 -5.06 -7.78 -4.43
N LEU A 94 -4.91 -6.80 -3.54
CA LEU A 94 -4.60 -7.00 -2.13
C LEU A 94 -5.76 -7.74 -1.44
N PRO A 95 -5.53 -8.97 -0.97
CA PRO A 95 -6.52 -9.64 -0.13
C PRO A 95 -6.50 -8.99 1.25
N LEU A 96 -7.61 -8.37 1.64
CA LEU A 96 -7.75 -7.72 2.93
C LEU A 96 -9.15 -7.95 3.48
N ALA A 97 -9.26 -8.52 4.67
CA ALA A 97 -10.55 -8.75 5.34
C ALA A 97 -11.61 -9.38 4.42
N ARG A 98 -11.21 -10.41 3.66
CA ARG A 98 -12.05 -11.16 2.67
C ARG A 98 -12.44 -10.37 1.41
N GLN A 99 -11.77 -9.26 1.14
CA GLN A 99 -11.94 -8.46 -0.07
C GLN A 99 -10.68 -8.44 -0.91
N MET A 100 -10.84 -8.17 -2.20
CA MET A 100 -9.75 -8.12 -3.17
C MET A 100 -9.58 -6.69 -3.67
N LEU A 101 -8.82 -5.89 -2.93
CA LEU A 101 -8.69 -4.46 -3.18
C LEU A 101 -7.60 -4.21 -4.21
N LYS A 102 -7.95 -3.58 -5.33
CA LYS A 102 -6.98 -3.23 -6.36
C LYS A 102 -6.02 -2.15 -5.85
N LEU A 103 -4.72 -2.34 -6.07
CA LEU A 103 -3.71 -1.32 -5.77
C LEU A 103 -3.55 -0.35 -6.95
N HIS A 104 -3.63 0.94 -6.65
CA HIS A 104 -3.56 2.05 -7.58
C HIS A 104 -2.29 2.87 -7.37
N ASP A 105 -1.60 3.21 -8.46
CA ASP A 105 -0.49 4.14 -8.46
C ASP A 105 -0.98 5.56 -8.83
N TYR A 106 -1.35 6.33 -7.81
CA TYR A 106 -1.80 7.70 -8.00
C TYR A 106 -0.69 8.65 -8.42
N LYS A 107 0.56 8.37 -8.02
CA LYS A 107 1.70 9.21 -8.40
C LYS A 107 1.92 9.12 -9.91
N GLN A 108 1.94 7.90 -10.46
CA GLN A 108 2.05 7.69 -11.90
C GLN A 108 0.84 8.21 -12.67
N GLN A 109 -0.38 8.04 -12.16
CA GLN A 109 -1.58 8.61 -12.79
C GLN A 109 -1.51 10.14 -12.87
N ARG A 110 -1.11 10.81 -11.77
CA ARG A 110 -0.96 12.26 -11.74
C ARG A 110 0.13 12.74 -12.71
N GLU A 111 1.26 12.05 -12.79
CA GLU A 111 2.33 12.37 -13.74
C GLU A 111 1.84 12.23 -15.20
N ALA A 112 1.10 11.17 -15.52
CA ALA A 112 0.52 10.99 -16.85
C ALA A 112 -0.47 12.11 -17.22
N VAL A 113 -1.33 12.53 -16.27
CA VAL A 113 -2.26 13.64 -16.49
C VAL A 113 -1.51 14.96 -16.73
N LYS A 114 -0.48 15.26 -15.95
CA LYS A 114 0.35 16.47 -16.15
C LYS A 114 0.96 16.51 -17.55
N LEU A 115 1.59 15.43 -17.98
CA LEU A 115 2.18 15.33 -19.32
C LEU A 115 1.10 15.53 -20.39
N SER A 116 -0.07 14.90 -20.24
CA SER A 116 -1.16 15.06 -21.21
C SER A 116 -1.65 16.50 -21.32
N LEU A 117 -1.68 17.25 -20.22
CA LEU A 117 -2.07 18.67 -20.21
C LEU A 117 -0.98 19.57 -20.81
N GLU A 118 0.30 19.21 -20.65
CA GLU A 118 1.42 19.94 -21.26
C GLU A 118 1.46 19.77 -22.78
N PHE A 119 1.12 18.59 -23.30
CA PHE A 119 1.05 18.32 -24.75
C PHE A 119 -0.26 18.78 -25.42
N ALA A 120 -1.27 19.17 -24.64
CA ALA A 120 -2.54 19.70 -25.15
C ALA A 120 -2.53 21.23 -25.33
N ARG A 121 -1.40 21.90 -25.01
CA ARG A 121 -1.15 23.33 -25.23
C ARG A 121 -0.27 23.55 -26.46
#